data_AF-A0A5A9ES65-F1
#
_entry.id   AF-A0A5A9ES65-F1
#
_cell.length_a   1.000
_cell.length_b   1.000
_cell.length_c   1.000
_cell.angle_alpha   90.00
_cell.angle_beta   90.00
_cell.angle_gamma   90.00
#
_symmetry.space_group_name_H-M   'P 1'
#
loop_
_entity.id
_entity.type
_entity.pdbx_description
1 polymer ?
#
loop_
_entity_poly.entity_id
_entity_poly.type
_entity_poly.pdbx_seq_one_letter_code
_entity_poly.pdbx_strand_id
1 'polypeptide(L)'
;MSLSVRTFVEAVRLASSVPFSEGAVFGVGGGPGNCERHPAMRLLADAWNSAAPEDLRSAAFALSFVRQDGEYRCASADVLAPSLHDRAVPASCALVGDDVLLQFVRSFAAGRRNGHGWEFLQVDGGLWLDVAVADEERDEAYWGLVTLESFPSAFPAVWARLTSRSATNL
;
A
#
# COMPACT_ATOMS: atom_id res chain seq x y z
N MET A 1 8.36 0.10 -12.76
CA MET A 1 9.38 0.87 -12.03
C MET A 1 9.91 0.03 -10.87
N SER A 2 11.04 0.38 -10.25
CA SER A 2 11.52 -0.27 -9.03
C SER A 2 11.60 0.74 -7.88
N LEU A 3 11.20 0.33 -6.68
CA LEU A 3 11.34 1.08 -5.44
C LEU A 3 12.42 0.42 -4.57
N SER A 4 13.18 1.23 -3.84
CA SER A 4 14.30 0.75 -3.04
C SER A 4 13.85 -0.21 -1.93
N VAL A 5 14.54 -1.34 -1.79
CA VAL A 5 14.34 -2.29 -0.67
C VAL A 5 14.47 -1.59 0.68
N ARG A 6 15.41 -0.63 0.80
CA ARG A 6 15.59 0.15 2.03
C ARG A 6 14.35 0.98 2.37
N THR A 7 13.75 1.64 1.37
CA THR A 7 12.53 2.45 1.56
C THR A 7 11.37 1.59 2.02
N PHE A 8 11.18 0.41 1.42
CA PHE A 8 10.12 -0.50 1.82
C PHE A 8 10.32 -1.06 3.24
N VAL A 9 11.53 -1.52 3.57
CA VAL A 9 11.87 -1.99 4.93
C VAL A 9 11.62 -0.92 5.97
N GLU A 10 11.97 0.33 5.67
CA GLU A 10 11.71 1.46 6.57
C GLU A 10 10.22 1.75 6.70
N ALA A 11 9.45 1.68 5.61
CA ALA A 11 7.99 1.83 5.68
C ALA A 11 7.34 0.76 6.59
N VAL A 12 7.78 -0.50 6.50
CA VAL A 12 7.35 -1.57 7.40
C VAL A 12 7.68 -1.25 8.85
N ARG A 13 8.90 -0.80 9.15
CA ARG A 13 9.29 -0.40 10.51
C ARG A 13 8.47 0.78 11.03
N LEU A 14 8.17 1.76 10.18
CA LEU A 14 7.33 2.89 10.54
C LEU A 14 5.89 2.44 10.84
N ALA A 15 5.33 1.54 10.04
CA ALA A 15 4.01 0.96 10.31
C ALA A 15 3.95 0.24 11.66
N SER A 16 5.00 -0.52 12.02
CA SER A 16 5.05 -1.19 13.32
C SER A 16 5.32 -0.29 14.52
N SER A 17 5.90 0.90 14.32
CA SER A 17 6.36 1.77 15.42
C SER A 17 5.49 3.00 15.65
N VAL A 18 4.72 3.42 14.65
CA VAL A 18 3.81 4.57 14.74
C VAL A 18 2.36 4.05 14.84
N PRO A 19 1.62 4.32 15.92
CA PRO A 19 0.27 3.80 16.09
C PRO A 19 -0.73 4.36 15.07
N PHE A 20 -1.60 3.49 14.56
CA PHE A 20 -2.70 3.82 13.63
C PHE A 20 -4.02 3.10 13.98
N SER A 21 -4.17 2.60 15.21
CA SER A 21 -5.44 2.03 15.71
C SER A 21 -6.54 3.09 15.83
N GLU A 22 -7.79 2.67 16.08
CA GLU A 22 -9.01 3.52 16.07
C GLU A 22 -8.92 4.81 16.92
N GLY A 23 -8.12 4.83 17.98
CA GLY A 23 -7.88 6.02 18.83
C GLY A 23 -6.59 6.79 18.55
N ALA A 24 -5.80 6.38 17.57
CA ALA A 24 -4.51 7.00 17.25
C ALA A 24 -4.67 8.20 16.31
N VAL A 25 -3.67 9.09 16.29
CA VAL A 25 -3.63 10.29 15.41
C VAL A 25 -3.83 9.92 13.94
N PHE A 26 -3.29 8.78 13.51
CA PHE A 26 -3.37 8.27 12.15
C PHE A 26 -4.39 7.14 11.99
N GLY A 27 -5.32 6.97 12.93
CA GLY A 27 -6.33 5.91 12.89
C GLY A 27 -7.59 6.27 12.12
N VAL A 28 -8.41 5.26 11.87
CA VAL A 28 -9.69 5.38 11.14
C VAL A 28 -10.68 6.37 11.79
N GLY A 29 -10.57 6.61 13.10
CA GLY A 29 -11.38 7.61 13.82
C GLY A 29 -11.09 9.07 13.45
N GLY A 30 -10.02 9.33 12.69
CA GLY A 30 -9.68 10.68 12.21
C GLY A 30 -10.42 11.12 10.94
N GLY A 31 -11.32 10.29 10.42
CA GLY A 31 -12.08 10.51 9.19
C GLY A 31 -11.40 9.95 7.93
N PRO A 32 -12.07 10.02 6.77
CA PRO A 32 -11.59 9.39 5.55
C PRO A 32 -10.25 9.95 5.04
N GLY A 33 -9.34 9.07 4.63
CA GLY A 33 -8.01 9.41 4.11
C GLY A 33 -7.00 9.85 5.19
N ASN A 34 -7.33 9.70 6.48
CA ASN A 34 -6.43 10.02 7.58
C ASN A 34 -5.15 9.17 7.58
N CYS A 35 -5.25 7.87 7.31
CA CYS A 35 -4.15 6.92 7.30
C CYS A 35 -3.15 7.19 6.16
N GLU A 36 -3.53 7.91 5.10
CA GLU A 36 -2.60 8.38 4.05
C GLU A 36 -1.51 9.29 4.63
N ARG A 37 -1.83 9.98 5.74
CA ARG A 37 -0.89 10.89 6.43
C ARG A 37 0.12 10.14 7.29
N HIS A 38 -0.05 8.83 7.47
CA HIS A 38 0.85 8.01 8.26
C HIS A 38 2.28 8.04 7.68
N PRO A 39 3.34 8.14 8.51
CA PRO A 39 4.72 8.23 8.02
C PRO A 39 5.14 7.11 7.06
N ALA A 40 4.68 5.87 7.30
CA ALA A 40 4.92 4.75 6.40
C ALA A 40 4.32 4.98 5.00
N MET A 41 3.08 5.47 4.91
CA MET A 41 2.41 5.73 3.63
C MET A 41 3.03 6.89 2.90
N ARG A 42 3.32 7.98 3.62
CA ARG A 42 4.03 9.14 3.07
C ARG A 42 5.39 8.76 2.51
N LEU A 43 6.15 7.92 3.23
CA LEU A 43 7.46 7.48 2.74
C LEU A 43 7.37 6.76 1.39
N LEU A 44 6.39 5.87 1.22
CA LEU A 44 6.19 5.17 -0.05
C LEU A 44 5.67 6.10 -1.15
N ALA A 45 4.68 6.94 -0.84
CA ALA A 45 4.09 7.88 -1.78
C ALA A 45 5.12 8.93 -2.26
N ASP A 46 5.91 9.51 -1.36
CA ASP A 46 6.96 10.49 -1.69
C ASP A 46 8.07 9.86 -2.54
N ALA A 47 8.46 8.61 -2.23
CA ALA A 47 9.41 7.86 -3.04
C ALA A 47 8.89 7.59 -4.46
N TRP A 48 7.60 7.31 -4.62
CA TRP A 48 6.98 7.20 -5.95
C TRP A 48 6.93 8.55 -6.66
N ASN A 49 6.35 9.57 -6.02
CA ASN A 49 6.11 10.89 -6.61
C ASN A 49 7.40 11.60 -7.01
N SER A 50 8.54 11.27 -6.40
CA SER A 50 9.85 11.81 -6.79
C SER A 50 10.47 11.13 -8.02
N ALA A 51 10.11 9.88 -8.31
CA ALA A 51 10.78 9.06 -9.33
C ALA A 51 9.90 8.72 -10.55
N ALA A 52 8.57 8.68 -10.38
CA ALA A 52 7.63 8.31 -11.43
C ALA A 52 7.60 9.33 -12.59
N PRO A 53 7.10 8.95 -13.79
CA PRO A 53 6.69 9.90 -14.83
C PRO A 53 5.75 10.98 -14.28
N GLU A 54 5.85 12.21 -14.79
CA GLU A 54 5.17 13.39 -14.24
C GLU A 54 3.65 13.21 -14.12
N ASP A 55 3.03 12.60 -15.12
CA ASP A 55 1.60 12.30 -15.19
C ASP A 55 1.12 11.28 -14.15
N LEU A 56 2.04 10.54 -13.52
CA LEU A 56 1.78 9.51 -12.50
C LEU A 56 2.14 9.96 -11.08
N ARG A 57 2.65 11.20 -10.88
CA ARG A 57 3.10 11.72 -9.57
C ARG A 57 1.95 12.22 -8.70
N SER A 58 1.00 11.35 -8.40
CA SER A 58 -0.18 11.68 -7.59
C SER A 58 -0.48 10.63 -6.52
N ALA A 59 0.51 9.84 -6.11
CA ALA A 59 0.33 8.81 -5.09
C ALA A 59 0.07 9.45 -3.73
N ALA A 60 -0.89 8.91 -2.98
CA ALA A 60 -1.15 9.25 -1.58
C ALA A 60 -0.84 8.09 -0.64
N PHE A 61 -1.02 6.85 -1.12
CA PHE A 61 -0.67 5.65 -0.38
C PHE A 61 -0.31 4.51 -1.33
N ALA A 62 0.12 3.38 -0.76
CA ALA A 62 0.44 2.18 -1.50
C ALA A 62 -0.15 0.94 -0.83
N LEU A 63 -0.59 -0.01 -1.66
CA LEU A 63 -0.97 -1.36 -1.25
C LEU A 63 0.15 -2.32 -1.63
N SER A 64 0.49 -3.26 -0.74
CA SER A 64 1.58 -4.21 -0.98
C SER A 64 1.07 -5.61 -1.28
N PHE A 65 1.75 -6.25 -2.22
CA PHE A 65 1.46 -7.58 -2.70
C PHE A 65 2.73 -8.40 -2.72
N VAL A 66 2.64 -9.65 -2.29
CA VAL A 66 3.78 -10.55 -2.17
C VAL A 66 3.66 -11.65 -3.22
N ARG A 67 4.79 -11.97 -3.84
CA ARG A 67 4.89 -13.07 -4.80
C ARG A 67 4.83 -14.41 -4.07
N GLN A 68 3.81 -15.21 -4.37
CA GLN A 68 3.62 -16.58 -3.88
C GLN A 68 3.23 -17.48 -5.05
N ASP A 69 3.90 -18.62 -5.20
CA ASP A 69 3.64 -19.62 -6.26
C ASP A 69 3.59 -19.05 -7.69
N GLY A 70 4.37 -17.99 -7.95
CA GLY A 70 4.44 -17.32 -9.25
C GLY A 70 3.49 -16.15 -9.43
N GLU A 71 2.53 -15.94 -8.53
CA GLU A 71 1.52 -14.87 -8.59
C GLU A 71 1.68 -13.86 -7.45
N TYR A 72 1.24 -12.62 -7.65
CA TYR A 72 1.19 -11.61 -6.59
C TYR A 72 -0.16 -11.67 -5.87
N ARG A 73 -0.11 -11.81 -4.55
CA ARG A 73 -1.30 -11.86 -3.68
C ARG A 73 -1.28 -10.71 -2.68
N CYS A 74 -2.47 -10.22 -2.31
CA CYS A 74 -2.58 -9.17 -1.31
C CYS A 74 -1.96 -9.64 -0.01
N ALA A 75 -1.12 -8.80 0.59
CA ALA A 75 -0.43 -9.14 1.82
C ALA A 75 -1.32 -8.94 3.08
N SER A 76 -2.60 -9.30 2.99
CA SER A 76 -3.53 -9.29 4.12
C SER A 76 -3.38 -10.58 4.94
N ALA A 77 -3.28 -10.44 6.27
CA ALA A 77 -3.19 -11.57 7.21
C ALA A 77 -4.49 -12.40 7.29
N ASP A 78 -5.61 -11.81 6.88
CA ASP A 78 -6.91 -12.47 6.82
C ASP A 78 -7.49 -12.32 5.40
N VAL A 79 -8.02 -13.42 4.88
CA VAL A 79 -8.81 -13.52 3.64
C VAL A 79 -8.00 -13.64 2.35
N LEU A 80 -8.42 -14.66 1.59
CA LEU A 80 -8.30 -14.85 0.14
C LEU A 80 -8.78 -13.59 -0.62
N ALA A 81 -8.09 -12.46 -0.49
CA ALA A 81 -8.32 -11.33 -1.36
C ALA A 81 -8.00 -11.79 -2.80
N PRO A 82 -8.87 -11.50 -3.79
CA PRO A 82 -8.68 -11.95 -5.15
C PRO A 82 -7.27 -11.60 -5.66
N SER A 83 -6.67 -12.51 -6.42
CA SER A 83 -5.32 -12.33 -6.93
C SER A 83 -5.23 -11.05 -7.75
N LEU A 84 -4.05 -10.43 -7.70
CA LEU A 84 -3.75 -9.15 -8.34
C LEU A 84 -3.93 -9.18 -9.87
N HIS A 85 -4.03 -10.37 -10.48
CA HIS A 85 -3.99 -10.54 -11.92
C HIS A 85 -5.07 -9.73 -12.66
N ASP A 86 -6.18 -9.42 -11.99
CA ASP A 86 -7.28 -8.63 -12.56
C ASP A 86 -7.25 -7.13 -12.16
N ARG A 87 -6.34 -6.69 -11.28
CA ARG A 87 -6.43 -5.36 -10.63
C ARG A 87 -5.17 -4.49 -10.61
N ALA A 88 -3.97 -5.04 -10.80
CA ALA A 88 -2.78 -4.21 -10.89
C ALA A 88 -2.56 -3.68 -12.30
N VAL A 89 -2.38 -2.37 -12.39
CA VAL A 89 -1.96 -1.74 -13.62
C VAL A 89 -0.45 -1.52 -13.55
N PRO A 90 0.36 -2.12 -14.44
CA PRO A 90 1.81 -2.04 -14.38
C PRO A 90 2.37 -0.62 -14.33
N ALA A 91 1.67 0.34 -14.95
CA ALA A 91 2.04 1.75 -14.94
C ALA A 91 1.96 2.38 -13.54
N SER A 92 1.07 1.89 -12.68
CA SER A 92 0.85 2.38 -11.32
C SER A 92 1.55 1.54 -10.25
N CYS A 93 2.49 0.68 -10.64
CA CYS A 93 3.20 -0.22 -9.73
C CYS A 93 4.72 -0.04 -9.69
N ALA A 94 5.30 -0.33 -8.53
CA ALA A 94 6.74 -0.52 -8.37
C ALA A 94 7.08 -1.90 -7.78
N LEU A 95 8.12 -2.52 -8.31
CA LEU A 95 8.72 -3.72 -7.71
C LEU A 95 9.70 -3.34 -6.61
N VAL A 96 9.69 -4.08 -5.51
CA VAL A 96 10.66 -4.00 -4.43
C VAL A 96 11.43 -5.31 -4.40
N GLY A 97 12.66 -5.27 -4.92
CA GLY A 97 13.40 -6.50 -5.23
C GLY A 97 12.62 -7.37 -6.22
N ASP A 98 12.52 -8.66 -5.92
CA ASP A 98 11.85 -9.66 -6.77
C ASP A 98 10.54 -10.18 -6.15
N ASP A 99 10.28 -9.79 -4.90
CA ASP A 99 9.34 -10.46 -4.01
C ASP A 99 8.06 -9.66 -3.77
N VAL A 100 8.12 -8.32 -3.88
CA VAL A 100 7.03 -7.43 -3.49
C VAL A 100 6.68 -6.50 -4.64
N LEU A 101 5.39 -6.34 -4.89
CA LEU A 101 4.82 -5.34 -5.77
C LEU A 101 4.04 -4.34 -4.93
N LEU A 102 4.27 -3.05 -5.17
CA LEU A 102 3.50 -1.96 -4.61
C LEU A 102 2.59 -1.37 -5.68
N GLN A 103 1.30 -1.28 -5.41
CA GLN A 103 0.32 -0.55 -6.21
C GLN A 103 0.10 0.83 -5.58
N PHE A 104 0.31 1.89 -6.35
CA PHE A 104 0.11 3.27 -5.90
C PHE A 104 -1.28 3.76 -6.26
N VAL A 105 -1.88 4.47 -5.31
CA VAL A 105 -3.28 4.95 -5.39
C VAL A 105 -3.30 6.43 -5.03
N ARG A 106 -4.21 7.18 -5.66
CA ARG A 106 -4.47 8.59 -5.33
C ARG A 106 -5.21 8.69 -3.99
N SER A 107 -5.23 9.91 -3.44
CA SER A 107 -5.92 10.17 -2.18
C SER A 107 -7.41 9.80 -2.24
N PHE A 108 -7.95 9.40 -1.10
CA PHE A 108 -9.37 9.24 -0.82
C PHE A 108 -10.17 10.45 -1.30
N ALA A 109 -9.62 11.66 -1.18
CA ALA A 109 -10.25 12.90 -1.64
C ALA A 109 -10.52 12.93 -3.16
N ALA A 110 -9.82 12.11 -3.95
CA ALA A 110 -10.04 11.94 -5.38
C ALA A 110 -11.04 10.81 -5.70
N GLY A 111 -11.42 10.02 -4.69
CA GLY A 111 -12.41 8.96 -4.82
C GLY A 111 -13.83 9.51 -4.90
N ARG A 112 -14.75 8.69 -5.40
CA ARG A 112 -16.18 9.02 -5.45
C ARG A 112 -17.02 7.82 -5.11
N ARG A 113 -18.22 8.08 -4.59
CA ARG A 113 -19.22 7.04 -4.42
C ARG A 113 -19.85 6.71 -5.76
N ASN A 114 -20.00 5.42 -6.04
CA ASN A 114 -20.95 4.94 -7.04
C ASN A 114 -22.08 4.20 -6.31
N GLY A 115 -23.23 3.97 -6.95
CA GLY A 115 -24.38 3.31 -6.33
C GLY A 115 -24.12 1.88 -5.79
N HIS A 116 -22.88 1.38 -5.83
CA HIS A 116 -22.45 0.06 -5.42
C HIS A 116 -21.30 0.07 -4.38
N GLY A 117 -20.69 1.23 -4.10
CA GLY A 117 -19.51 1.34 -3.23
C GLY A 117 -18.67 2.58 -3.51
N TRP A 118 -17.37 2.46 -3.31
CA TRP A 118 -16.39 3.52 -3.53
C TRP A 118 -15.51 3.22 -4.76
N GLU A 119 -15.29 4.24 -5.57
CA GLU A 119 -14.33 4.27 -6.66
C GLU A 119 -13.11 5.08 -6.21
N PHE A 120 -11.96 4.42 -6.16
CA PHE A 120 -10.67 5.07 -5.99
C PHE A 120 -9.97 5.18 -7.34
N LEU A 121 -9.13 6.20 -7.47
CA LEU A 121 -8.32 6.38 -8.65
C LEU A 121 -6.91 5.86 -8.39
N GLN A 122 -6.44 4.95 -9.22
CA GLN A 122 -5.02 4.64 -9.36
C GLN A 122 -4.29 5.87 -9.92
N VAL A 123 -2.97 5.91 -9.77
CA VAL A 123 -2.20 7.10 -10.20
C VAL A 123 -2.27 7.35 -11.71
N ASP A 124 -2.45 6.30 -12.51
CA ASP A 124 -2.72 6.36 -13.96
C ASP A 124 -4.16 6.75 -14.34
N GLY A 125 -5.03 7.01 -13.37
CA GLY A 125 -6.44 7.32 -13.59
C GLY A 125 -7.33 6.09 -13.80
N GLY A 126 -6.78 4.87 -13.69
CA GLY A 126 -7.53 3.63 -13.62
C GLY A 126 -8.44 3.59 -12.40
N LEU A 127 -9.58 2.92 -12.53
CA LEU A 127 -10.55 2.77 -11.44
C LEU A 127 -10.20 1.55 -10.60
N TRP A 128 -10.04 1.76 -9.30
CA TRP A 128 -10.07 0.71 -8.29
C TRP A 128 -11.43 0.75 -7.58
N LEU A 129 -12.23 -0.28 -7.82
CA LEU A 129 -13.57 -0.40 -7.24
C LEU A 129 -13.50 -1.18 -5.93
N ASP A 130 -14.07 -0.60 -4.89
CA ASP A 130 -14.38 -1.32 -3.67
C ASP A 130 -15.89 -1.33 -3.42
N VAL A 131 -16.47 -2.52 -3.50
CA VAL A 131 -17.92 -2.75 -3.57
C VAL A 131 -18.41 -3.15 -2.18
N ALA A 132 -19.57 -2.62 -1.77
CA ALA A 132 -20.31 -3.02 -0.56
C ALA A 132 -19.65 -2.67 0.79
N VAL A 133 -19.10 -1.46 0.96
CA VAL A 133 -18.60 -1.00 2.28
C VAL A 133 -19.26 0.29 2.77
N ALA A 134 -19.54 0.32 4.07
CA ALA A 134 -20.17 1.43 4.78
C ALA A 134 -19.20 2.61 4.94
N ASP A 135 -19.75 3.84 5.01
CA ASP A 135 -18.95 5.09 4.99
C ASP A 135 -18.15 5.34 6.27
N GLU A 136 -18.57 4.74 7.38
CA GLU A 136 -18.05 5.04 8.71
C GLU A 136 -16.75 4.30 9.03
N GLU A 137 -16.40 3.30 8.22
CA GLU A 137 -15.39 2.29 8.57
C GLU A 137 -14.17 2.25 7.66
N ARG A 138 -14.02 3.20 6.71
CA ARG A 138 -13.00 3.00 5.66
C ARG A 138 -12.02 4.11 5.38
N ASP A 139 -10.77 3.71 5.55
CA ASP A 139 -9.58 4.32 4.98
C ASP A 139 -8.78 3.20 4.30
N GLU A 140 -8.70 3.15 2.96
CA GLU A 140 -7.96 2.08 2.27
C GLU A 140 -6.46 2.09 2.62
N ALA A 141 -5.91 3.25 2.99
CA ALA A 141 -4.55 3.32 3.49
C ALA A 141 -4.41 2.61 4.85
N TYR A 142 -5.49 2.46 5.65
CA TYR A 142 -5.48 1.61 6.85
C TYR A 142 -5.11 0.17 6.52
N TRP A 143 -5.72 -0.43 5.49
CA TRP A 143 -5.40 -1.81 5.09
C TRP A 143 -3.97 -1.96 4.56
N GLY A 144 -3.47 -0.93 3.88
CA GLY A 144 -2.05 -0.84 3.55
C GLY A 144 -1.17 -0.83 4.79
N LEU A 145 -1.55 -0.12 5.86
CA LEU A 145 -0.81 -0.07 7.11
C LEU A 145 -0.85 -1.39 7.88
N VAL A 146 -2.02 -2.01 8.01
CA VAL A 146 -2.19 -3.35 8.63
C VAL A 146 -1.30 -4.37 7.92
N THR A 147 -1.28 -4.32 6.59
CA THR A 147 -0.43 -5.17 5.77
C THR A 147 1.06 -4.93 6.03
N LEU A 148 1.50 -3.67 6.07
CA LEU A 148 2.91 -3.33 6.35
C LEU A 148 3.32 -3.75 7.76
N GLU A 149 2.48 -3.49 8.77
CA GLU A 149 2.74 -3.83 10.17
C GLU A 149 2.89 -5.35 10.35
N SER A 150 1.98 -6.13 9.75
CA SER A 150 1.99 -7.59 9.84
C SER A 150 2.99 -8.27 8.89
N PHE A 151 3.59 -7.53 7.96
CA PHE A 151 4.46 -8.08 6.93
C PHE A 151 5.58 -9.01 7.47
N PRO A 152 6.32 -8.64 8.55
CA PRO A 152 7.40 -9.49 9.06
C PRO A 152 6.93 -10.86 9.57
N SER A 153 5.73 -10.94 10.15
CA SER A 153 5.17 -12.19 10.69
C SER A 153 4.40 -12.98 9.63
N ALA A 154 3.72 -12.30 8.70
CA ALA A 154 2.97 -12.92 7.61
C ALA A 154 3.89 -13.51 6.52
N PHE A 155 5.03 -12.85 6.24
CA PHE A 155 5.96 -13.25 5.17
C PHE A 155 7.41 -13.34 5.67
N PRO A 156 7.71 -14.17 6.68
CA PRO A 156 9.00 -14.15 7.38
C PRO A 156 10.19 -14.45 6.45
N ALA A 157 10.02 -15.35 5.48
CA ALA A 157 11.06 -15.69 4.52
C ALA A 157 11.37 -14.54 3.54
N VAL A 158 10.35 -13.80 3.10
CA VAL A 158 10.51 -12.61 2.24
C VAL A 158 11.13 -11.47 3.04
N TRP A 159 10.63 -11.24 4.25
CA TRP A 159 11.16 -10.23 5.16
C TRP A 159 12.65 -10.42 5.46
N ALA A 160 13.08 -11.65 5.75
CA ALA A 160 14.49 -11.98 5.96
C ALA A 160 15.35 -11.60 4.74
N ARG A 161 14.90 -11.92 3.51
CA ARG A 161 15.64 -11.54 2.28
C ARG A 161 15.73 -10.03 2.10
N LEU A 162 14.62 -9.32 2.28
CA LEU A 162 14.57 -7.85 2.12
C LEU A 162 15.47 -7.15 3.13
N THR A 163 15.43 -7.58 4.39
CA THR A 163 16.27 -6.99 5.45
C THR A 163 17.75 -7.29 5.25
N SER A 164 18.14 -8.49 4.84
CA SER A 164 19.53 -8.77 4.46
C SER A 164 20.02 -7.88 3.31
N ARG A 165 19.23 -7.74 2.23
CA ARG A 165 19.56 -6.86 1.09
C ARG A 165 19.65 -5.38 1.49
N SER A 166 18.86 -4.94 2.46
CA SER A 166 18.89 -3.57 2.95
C SER A 166 20.18 -3.23 3.70
N ALA A 167 20.83 -4.22 4.33
CA ALA A 167 22.05 -4.04 5.10
C ALA A 167 23.34 -4.02 4.26
N THR A 168 23.32 -4.62 3.06
CA THR A 168 24.51 -4.78 2.20
C THR A 168 24.83 -3.55 1.33
N ASN A 169 23.91 -2.59 1.20
CA ASN A 169 24.11 -1.38 0.38
C ASN A 169 24.67 -0.18 1.18
N LEU A 170 25.54 -0.46 2.17
CA LEU A 170 26.31 0.53 2.92
C LEU A 170 27.79 0.46 2.57
#